data_AF-A0A0A7A4J8-F1
#
_entry.id   AF-A0A0A7A4J8-F1
#
_cell.length_a   1.000
_cell.length_b   1.000
_cell.length_c   1.000
_cell.angle_alpha   90.00
_cell.angle_beta   90.00
_cell.angle_gamma   90.00
#
_symmetry.space_group_name_H-M   'P 1'
#
loop_
_entity.id
_entity.type
_entity.pdbx_description
1 polymer ?
#
loop_
_entity_poly.entity_id
_entity_poly.type
_entity_poly.pdbx_seq_one_letter_code
_entity_poly.pdbx_strand_id
1 'polypeptide(L)'
;MSGVTANDLRTAEATVRSREENEFTDWFSLWGPWHAVLKRTEADRWAQAEEQKYEMLENEYSQRVADRLKASGLSGDADAEREAGAQVMRETEQQIYRQLVTGRYQSGQMHCGTSHGGYGTCRCSPG
;
A
#
# COMPACT_ATOMS: atom_id res chain seq x y z
N MET A 1 17.66 34.83 -19.54
CA MET A 1 18.09 33.85 -18.52
C MET A 1 16.87 33.44 -17.70
N SER A 2 16.84 32.23 -17.15
CA SER A 2 15.67 31.66 -16.46
C SER A 2 15.39 32.23 -15.06
N GLY A 3 16.24 33.09 -14.51
CA GLY A 3 16.11 33.63 -13.15
C GLY A 3 16.54 32.66 -12.04
N VAL A 4 16.92 31.43 -12.39
CA VAL A 4 17.41 30.41 -11.45
C VAL A 4 18.86 30.69 -11.08
N THR A 5 19.16 30.73 -9.79
CA THR A 5 20.50 30.98 -9.25
C THR A 5 21.22 29.67 -8.92
N ALA A 6 22.54 29.76 -8.74
CA ALA A 6 23.33 28.64 -8.24
C ALA A 6 22.91 28.19 -6.83
N ASN A 7 22.31 29.08 -6.04
CA ASN A 7 21.80 28.74 -4.72
C ASN A 7 20.53 27.89 -4.83
N ASP A 8 19.63 28.25 -5.75
CA ASP A 8 18.40 27.50 -5.98
C ASP A 8 18.69 26.05 -6.39
N LEU A 9 19.73 25.83 -7.20
CA LEU A 9 20.17 24.48 -7.59
C LEU A 9 20.63 23.66 -6.38
N ARG A 10 21.42 24.24 -5.47
CA ARG A 10 21.88 23.54 -4.25
C ARG A 10 20.72 23.23 -3.30
N THR A 11 19.80 24.18 -3.13
CA THR A 11 18.61 23.97 -2.29
C THR A 11 17.69 22.90 -2.88
N ALA A 12 17.50 22.90 -4.20
CA ALA A 12 16.72 21.89 -4.89
C ALA A 12 17.36 20.50 -4.75
N GLU A 13 18.67 20.37 -4.94
CA GLU A 13 19.39 19.10 -4.76
C GLU A 13 19.22 18.56 -3.33
N ALA A 14 19.43 19.40 -2.32
CA ALA A 14 19.29 19.00 -0.92
C ALA A 14 17.85 18.56 -0.60
N THR A 15 16.86 19.25 -1.16
CA THR A 15 15.44 18.91 -0.98
C THR A 15 15.09 17.59 -1.65
N VAL A 16 15.54 17.37 -2.88
CA VAL A 16 15.30 16.10 -3.59
C VAL A 16 15.95 14.95 -2.85
N ARG A 17 17.22 15.07 -2.43
CA ARG A 17 17.91 14.02 -1.68
C ARG A 17 17.18 13.69 -0.37
N SER A 18 16.73 14.71 0.35
CA SER A 18 15.97 14.51 1.59
C SER A 18 14.64 13.80 1.34
N ARG A 19 13.88 14.18 0.32
CA ARG A 19 12.61 13.51 0.00
C ARG A 19 12.81 12.12 -0.55
N GLU A 20 13.83 11.90 -1.37
CA GLU A 20 14.16 10.57 -1.88
C GLU A 20 14.43 9.60 -0.73
N GLU A 21 15.22 10.01 0.27
CA GLU A 21 15.51 9.18 1.44
C GLU A 21 14.25 8.79 2.24
N ASN A 22 13.28 9.70 2.34
CA ASN A 22 12.12 9.53 3.23
C ASN A 22 10.86 8.99 2.51
N GLU A 23 10.67 9.33 1.24
CA GLU A 23 9.40 9.15 0.53
C GLU A 23 9.53 8.22 -0.68
N PHE A 24 10.74 7.94 -1.18
CA PHE A 24 10.92 7.20 -2.43
C PHE A 24 10.30 5.80 -2.39
N THR A 25 10.44 5.09 -1.27
CA THR A 25 9.88 3.73 -1.15
C THR A 25 8.36 3.73 -1.26
N ASP A 26 7.70 4.71 -0.66
CA ASP A 26 6.24 4.86 -0.71
C ASP A 26 5.76 5.34 -2.07
N TRP A 27 6.51 6.25 -2.69
CA TRP A 27 6.23 6.68 -4.05
C TRP A 27 6.37 5.51 -5.05
N PHE A 28 7.44 4.73 -4.91
CA PHE A 28 7.74 3.60 -5.79
C PHE A 28 6.72 2.46 -5.62
N SER A 29 6.23 2.23 -4.39
CA SER A 29 5.22 1.20 -4.14
C SER A 29 3.88 1.49 -4.81
N LEU A 30 3.59 2.75 -5.14
CA LEU A 30 2.38 3.19 -5.86
C LEU A 30 2.63 3.41 -7.36
N TRP A 31 3.85 3.18 -7.85
CA TRP A 31 4.20 3.52 -9.22
C TRP A 31 3.64 2.51 -10.22
N GLY A 32 2.79 2.98 -11.14
CA GLY A 32 2.08 2.13 -12.11
C GLY A 32 2.98 1.19 -12.94
N PRO A 33 4.14 1.65 -13.47
CA PRO A 33 5.10 0.76 -14.13
C PRO A 33 5.61 -0.36 -13.23
N TRP A 34 5.82 -0.10 -11.93
CA TRP A 34 6.22 -1.15 -11.00
C TRP A 34 5.08 -2.13 -10.72
N HIS A 35 3.84 -1.67 -10.59
CA HIS A 35 2.67 -2.56 -10.52
C HIS A 35 2.55 -3.46 -11.76
N ALA A 36 2.84 -2.94 -12.95
CA ALA A 36 2.85 -3.73 -14.17
C ALA A 36 3.91 -4.84 -14.13
N VAL A 37 5.07 -4.59 -13.51
CA VAL A 37 6.09 -5.63 -13.27
C VAL A 37 5.57 -6.67 -12.27
N LEU A 38 5.02 -6.25 -11.15
CA LEU A 38 4.52 -7.17 -10.12
C LEU A 38 3.42 -8.09 -10.65
N LYS A 39 2.47 -7.56 -11.42
CA LYS A 39 1.38 -8.35 -12.03
C LYS A 39 1.86 -9.46 -12.96
N ARG A 40 3.02 -9.27 -13.62
CA ARG A 40 3.58 -10.28 -14.55
C ARG A 40 4.58 -11.24 -13.90
N THR A 41 5.33 -10.81 -12.88
CA THR A 41 6.39 -11.63 -12.27
C THR A 41 5.98 -12.27 -10.94
N GLU A 42 5.09 -11.64 -10.18
CA GLU A 42 4.71 -12.01 -8.81
C GLU A 42 3.18 -12.05 -8.68
N ALA A 43 2.49 -12.66 -9.66
CA ALA A 43 1.03 -12.59 -9.80
C ALA A 43 0.27 -13.06 -8.54
N ASP A 44 0.72 -14.15 -7.90
CA ASP A 44 0.09 -14.67 -6.68
C ASP A 44 0.22 -13.70 -5.51
N ARG A 45 1.39 -13.11 -5.31
CA ARG A 45 1.61 -12.11 -4.26
C ARG A 45 0.86 -10.82 -4.53
N TRP A 46 0.71 -10.44 -5.81
CA TRP A 46 -0.15 -9.32 -6.20
C TRP A 46 -1.62 -9.61 -5.87
N ALA A 47 -2.13 -10.79 -6.18
CA ALA A 47 -3.51 -11.18 -5.89
C ALA A 47 -3.80 -11.17 -4.39
N GLN A 48 -2.89 -11.73 -3.58
CA GLN A 48 -3.02 -11.71 -2.12
C GLN A 48 -2.99 -10.26 -1.57
N ALA A 49 -2.15 -9.39 -2.12
CA ALA A 49 -2.12 -7.99 -1.71
C ALA A 49 -3.44 -7.27 -2.04
N GLU A 50 -4.05 -7.55 -3.20
CA GLU A 50 -5.38 -7.03 -3.53
C GLU A 50 -6.45 -7.55 -2.57
N GLU A 51 -6.43 -8.82 -2.21
CA GLU A 51 -7.35 -9.42 -1.25
C GLU A 51 -7.24 -8.75 0.13
N GLN A 52 -6.02 -8.62 0.68
CA GLN A 52 -5.80 -7.92 1.95
C GLN A 52 -6.26 -6.46 1.92
N LYS A 53 -6.09 -5.77 0.77
CA LYS A 53 -6.63 -4.42 0.60
C LYS A 53 -8.15 -4.44 0.75
N TYR A 54 -8.85 -5.36 0.09
CA TYR A 54 -10.30 -5.47 0.21
C TYR A 54 -10.75 -5.83 1.63
N GLU A 55 -10.08 -6.78 2.28
CA GLU A 55 -10.36 -7.14 3.68
C GLU A 55 -10.19 -5.94 4.62
N MET A 56 -9.11 -5.17 4.49
CA MET A 56 -8.88 -4.00 5.33
C MET A 56 -9.92 -2.90 5.08
N LEU A 57 -10.33 -2.72 3.83
CA LEU A 57 -11.38 -1.77 3.48
C LEU A 57 -12.75 -2.21 4.02
N GLU A 58 -13.09 -3.50 3.95
CA GLU A 58 -14.34 -4.00 4.49
C GLU A 58 -14.41 -3.86 6.02
N ASN A 59 -13.31 -4.18 6.70
CA ASN A 59 -13.28 -4.27 8.16
C ASN A 59 -13.00 -2.92 8.86
N GLU A 60 -12.14 -2.07 8.29
CA GLU A 60 -11.61 -0.90 9.00
C GLU A 60 -12.01 0.44 8.38
N TYR A 61 -12.41 0.49 7.11
CA TYR A 61 -12.60 1.75 6.38
C TYR A 61 -13.56 2.71 7.11
N SER A 62 -14.76 2.25 7.44
CA SER A 62 -15.79 3.07 8.09
C SER A 62 -15.31 3.65 9.42
N GLN A 63 -14.63 2.83 10.23
CA GLN A 63 -14.10 3.25 11.52
C GLN A 63 -12.97 4.28 11.35
N ARG A 64 -12.03 4.03 10.43
CA ARG A 64 -10.92 4.95 10.15
C ARG A 64 -11.38 6.30 9.62
N VAL A 65 -12.42 6.32 8.77
CA VAL A 65 -13.05 7.57 8.29
C VAL A 65 -13.70 8.32 9.46
N ALA A 66 -14.48 7.63 10.29
CA ALA A 66 -15.14 8.23 11.45
C ALA A 66 -14.12 8.82 12.45
N ASP A 67 -13.04 8.09 12.75
CA ASP A 67 -11.99 8.54 13.66
C ASP A 67 -11.27 9.80 13.14
N ARG A 68 -10.97 9.83 11.83
CA ARG A 68 -10.37 11.02 11.19
C ARG A 68 -11.30 12.23 11.27
N LEU A 69 -12.57 12.07 10.93
CA LEU A 69 -13.54 13.17 10.98
C LEU A 69 -13.73 13.70 12.40
N LYS A 70 -13.78 12.78 13.37
CA LYS A 70 -13.86 13.13 14.80
C LYS A 70 -12.60 13.88 15.26
N ALA A 71 -11.41 13.43 14.86
CA ALA A 71 -10.15 14.08 15.21
C ALA A 71 -10.04 15.51 14.62
N SER A 72 -10.62 15.73 13.44
CA SER A 72 -10.66 17.05 12.79
C SER A 72 -11.84 17.92 13.23
N GLY A 73 -12.81 17.37 13.97
CA GLY A 73 -14.04 18.07 14.35
C GLY A 73 -14.98 18.37 13.17
N LEU A 74 -14.90 17.59 12.09
CA LEU A 74 -15.61 17.82 10.82
C LEU A 74 -16.70 16.77 10.54
N SER A 75 -17.16 16.05 11.56
CA SER A 75 -18.25 15.09 11.41
C SER A 75 -19.53 15.76 10.90
N GLY A 76 -20.15 15.19 9.86
CA GLY A 76 -21.36 15.73 9.22
C GLY A 76 -21.11 16.75 8.11
N ASP A 77 -19.85 17.10 7.82
CA ASP A 77 -19.49 17.85 6.62
C ASP A 77 -19.25 16.88 5.45
N ALA A 78 -20.08 16.99 4.41
CA ALA A 78 -20.07 16.03 3.30
C ALA A 78 -18.79 16.09 2.45
N ASP A 79 -18.13 17.26 2.37
CA ASP A 79 -16.87 17.39 1.62
C ASP A 79 -15.71 16.85 2.44
N ALA A 80 -15.71 17.08 3.76
CA ALA A 80 -14.76 16.47 4.68
C ALA A 80 -14.90 14.94 4.71
N GLU A 81 -16.12 14.41 4.70
CA GLU A 81 -16.40 12.96 4.62
C GLU A 81 -15.81 12.34 3.36
N ARG A 82 -15.99 13.01 2.21
CA ARG A 82 -15.44 12.57 0.93
C ARG A 82 -13.92 12.56 0.92
N GLU A 83 -13.29 13.64 1.39
CA GLU A 83 -11.84 13.75 1.44
C GLU A 83 -11.23 12.76 2.45
N ALA A 84 -11.86 12.60 3.63
CA ALA A 84 -11.43 11.62 4.62
C ALA A 84 -11.48 10.19 4.06
N GLY A 85 -12.56 9.84 3.35
CA GLY A 85 -12.67 8.58 2.63
C GLY A 85 -11.54 8.36 1.63
N ALA A 86 -11.29 9.34 0.75
CA ALA A 86 -10.22 9.27 -0.24
C ALA A 86 -8.82 9.14 0.40
N GLN A 87 -8.60 9.77 1.56
CA GLN A 87 -7.34 9.62 2.30
C GLN A 87 -7.19 8.23 2.92
N VAL A 88 -8.25 7.68 3.53
CA VAL A 88 -8.20 6.31 4.09
C VAL A 88 -7.95 5.28 2.99
N MET A 89 -8.55 5.43 1.81
CA MET A 89 -8.26 4.59 0.64
C MET A 89 -6.78 4.65 0.25
N ARG A 90 -6.22 5.86 0.08
CA ARG A 90 -4.82 6.06 -0.31
C ARG A 90 -3.84 5.50 0.71
N GLU A 91 -4.11 5.68 2.01
CA GLU A 91 -3.28 5.16 3.09
C GLU A 91 -3.32 3.63 3.15
N THR A 92 -4.49 3.05 2.92
CA THR A 92 -4.70 1.60 2.83
C THR A 92 -3.87 1.00 1.70
N GLU A 93 -4.00 1.55 0.49
CA GLU A 93 -3.21 1.11 -0.67
C GLU A 93 -1.71 1.25 -0.45
N GLN A 94 -1.26 2.41 0.07
CA GLN A 94 0.15 2.65 0.35
C GLN A 94 0.70 1.63 1.35
N GLN A 95 -0.02 1.36 2.45
CA GLN A 95 0.39 0.38 3.46
C GLN A 95 0.57 -1.00 2.84
N ILE A 96 -0.42 -1.49 2.10
CA ILE A 96 -0.43 -2.83 1.52
C ILE A 96 0.68 -2.97 0.46
N TYR A 97 0.76 -2.03 -0.49
CA TYR A 97 1.76 -2.12 -1.55
C TYR A 97 3.18 -1.88 -1.04
N ARG A 98 3.39 -1.03 -0.01
CA ARG A 98 4.72 -0.89 0.62
C ARG A 98 5.18 -2.23 1.21
N GLN A 99 4.30 -2.97 1.88
CA GLN A 99 4.64 -4.29 2.42
C GLN A 99 5.00 -5.29 1.31
N LEU A 100 4.26 -5.27 0.20
CA LEU A 100 4.54 -6.10 -0.98
C LEU A 100 5.93 -5.80 -1.57
N VAL A 101 6.27 -4.53 -1.77
CA VAL A 101 7.55 -4.09 -2.35
C VAL A 101 8.74 -4.36 -1.44
N THR A 102 8.59 -4.10 -0.14
CA THR A 102 9.70 -4.26 0.83
C THR A 102 9.93 -5.71 1.24
N GLY A 103 9.13 -6.66 0.75
CA GLY A 103 9.25 -8.08 1.09
C GLY A 103 8.83 -8.41 2.52
N ARG A 104 8.29 -7.44 3.28
CA ARG A 104 7.67 -7.66 4.60
C ARG A 104 6.22 -8.10 4.51
N TYR A 105 5.84 -8.65 3.36
CA TYR A 105 4.56 -9.25 3.12
C TYR A 105 4.50 -10.56 3.93
N GLN A 106 3.78 -10.55 5.05
CA GLN A 106 3.53 -11.78 5.80
C GLN A 106 2.48 -12.57 5.04
N SER A 107 2.87 -13.70 4.44
CA SER A 107 1.91 -14.68 3.97
C SER A 107 1.06 -15.11 5.18
N GLY A 108 -0.24 -14.81 5.14
CA GLY A 108 -1.21 -15.49 5.99
C GLY A 108 -0.99 -17.00 5.89
N GLN A 109 -1.04 -17.67 7.05
CA GLN A 109 -0.65 -19.06 7.26
C GLN A 109 -1.09 -20.02 6.13
N MET A 110 -0.15 -20.51 5.33
CA MET A 110 -0.31 -21.79 4.64
C MET A 110 -0.23 -22.90 5.70
N HIS A 111 -1.37 -23.28 6.28
CA HIS A 111 -1.46 -24.49 7.08
C HIS A 111 -1.42 -25.71 6.17
N CYS A 112 -0.22 -26.28 5.95
CA CYS A 112 -0.09 -27.64 5.47
C CYS A 112 -0.47 -28.60 6.61
N GLY A 113 -1.68 -29.16 6.57
CA GLY A 113 -2.04 -30.29 7.42
C GLY A 113 -1.23 -31.52 7.01
N THR A 114 -0.39 -32.04 7.91
CA THR A 114 0.35 -33.28 7.69
C THR A 114 -0.63 -34.46 7.64
N SER A 115 -0.98 -34.93 6.44
CA SER A 115 -1.73 -36.20 6.33
C SER A 115 -0.77 -37.35 6.61
N HIS A 116 -0.91 -37.99 7.77
CA HIS A 116 -0.34 -39.30 8.03
C HIS A 116 -0.94 -40.32 7.03
N GLY A 117 -0.14 -40.77 6.08
CA GLY A 117 -0.53 -41.83 5.13
C GLY A 117 0.22 -41.68 3.82
N GLY A 118 0.94 -42.73 3.43
CA GLY A 118 1.92 -42.71 2.34
C GLY A 118 1.36 -42.23 1.00
N TYR A 119 2.22 -41.53 0.26
CA TYR A 119 2.06 -41.06 -1.12
C TYR A 119 0.97 -39.98 -1.32
N GLY A 120 1.23 -38.76 -0.84
CA GLY A 120 0.38 -37.60 -1.09
C GLY A 120 0.93 -36.69 -2.18
N THR A 121 0.22 -36.58 -3.32
CA THR A 121 0.42 -35.50 -4.30
C THR A 121 -0.11 -34.19 -3.74
N CYS A 122 0.73 -33.17 -3.60
CA CYS A 122 0.28 -31.83 -3.19
C CYS A 122 -0.58 -31.21 -4.29
N ARG A 123 -1.86 -30.94 -4.01
CA ARG A 123 -2.73 -30.14 -4.86
C ARG A 123 -3.08 -28.86 -4.11
N CYS A 124 -2.63 -27.72 -4.64
CA CYS A 124 -3.05 -26.40 -4.19
C CYS A 124 -4.42 -26.10 -4.81
N SER A 125 -5.42 -25.78 -3.98
CA SER A 125 -6.67 -25.17 -4.41
C SER A 125 -6.72 -23.74 -3.87
N PRO A 126 -7.30 -22.78 -4.62
CA PRO A 126 -7.54 -21.43 -4.11
C PRO A 126 -8.63 -21.49 -3.03
N GLY A 127 -8.35 -20.89 -1.87
CA GLY A 127 -9.36 -20.55 -0.88
C GLY A 127 -10.24 -19.41 -1.37
#